data_AF-A0A6L7CNT0-F1
#
_entry.id   AF-A0A6L7CNT0-F1
#
_cell.length_a   1.000
_cell.length_b   1.000
_cell.length_c   1.000
_cell.angle_alpha   90.00
_cell.angle_beta   90.00
_cell.angle_gamma   90.00
#
_symmetry.space_group_name_H-M   'P 1'
#
loop_
_entity.id
_entity.type
_entity.pdbx_description
1 polymer ?
#
loop_
_entity_poly.entity_id
_entity_poly.type
_entity_poly.pdbx_seq_one_letter_code
_entity_poly.pdbx_strand_id
1 'polypeptide(L)'
;GEAIRDLSMEGRMTLCNMAIEMGAKAGLVAPDETTFNYVKGRLHAPKGKDFDDAVAYWKTLQTDEGATFDTVVTLQAEEISPQVTWGTNPGQVISVNDNIPDPASFADPVERASAEKALAYMGLKPGIPLTEVAIDKVFIGSCTNSRIEDLRAAAEIAKGRKVAPGVQA
;
A
#
# COMPACT_ATOMS: atom_id res chain seq x y z
N GLY A 1 -5.42 14.53 3.67
CA GLY A 1 -6.69 14.38 2.93
C GLY A 1 -7.63 13.46 3.68
N GLU A 2 -8.92 13.44 3.30
CA GLU A 2 -9.93 12.52 3.85
C GLU A 2 -9.50 11.06 3.75
N ALA A 3 -9.07 10.62 2.56
CA ALA A 3 -8.58 9.26 2.34
C ALA A 3 -7.51 8.79 3.34
N ILE A 4 -6.61 9.68 3.79
CA ILE A 4 -5.58 9.34 4.80
C ILE A 4 -6.17 9.26 6.21
N ARG A 5 -7.16 10.10 6.53
CA ARG A 5 -7.84 10.09 7.84
C ARG A 5 -8.66 8.82 8.01
N ASP A 6 -9.25 8.32 6.92
CA ASP A 6 -10.06 7.09 6.91
C ASP A 6 -9.22 5.81 7.00
N LEU A 7 -7.90 5.88 6.81
CA LEU A 7 -7.02 4.75 7.04
C LEU A 7 -6.95 4.38 8.52
N SER A 8 -6.94 3.08 8.80
CA SER A 8 -6.51 2.55 10.09
C SER A 8 -5.05 2.96 10.39
N MET A 9 -4.63 2.82 11.66
CA MET A 9 -3.23 3.05 11.99
C MET A 9 -2.29 2.14 11.21
N GLU A 10 -2.72 0.92 10.97
CA GLU A 10 -2.00 -0.04 10.17
C GLU A 10 -1.86 0.42 8.71
N GLY A 11 -2.95 0.88 8.10
CA GLY A 11 -2.92 1.43 6.74
C GLY A 11 -1.94 2.60 6.63
N ARG A 12 -1.91 3.48 7.64
CA ARG A 12 -0.94 4.59 7.71
C ARG A 12 0.50 4.10 7.84
N MET A 13 0.76 3.09 8.68
CA MET A 13 2.10 2.50 8.79
C MET A 13 2.56 1.86 7.47
N THR A 14 1.65 1.21 6.75
CA THR A 14 1.94 0.64 5.42
C THR A 14 2.27 1.75 4.42
N LEU A 15 1.46 2.82 4.38
CA LEU A 15 1.73 3.98 3.54
C LEU A 15 3.11 4.61 3.85
N CYS A 16 3.41 4.85 5.12
CA CYS A 16 4.69 5.45 5.51
C CYS A 16 5.88 4.52 5.26
N ASN A 17 5.68 3.20 5.39
CA ASN A 17 6.72 2.22 5.05
C ASN A 17 7.06 2.27 3.57
N MET A 18 6.04 2.30 2.70
CA MET A 18 6.16 2.36 1.24
C MET A 18 6.71 3.70 0.70
N ALA A 19 6.88 4.72 1.54
CA ALA A 19 7.42 6.00 1.13
C ALA A 19 8.91 5.89 0.73
N ILE A 20 9.65 4.94 1.31
CA ILE A 20 11.08 4.74 1.04
C ILE A 20 11.29 4.23 -0.40
N GLU A 21 10.38 3.41 -0.90
CA GLU A 21 10.36 2.88 -2.26
C GLU A 21 10.18 3.99 -3.30
N MET A 22 9.58 5.11 -2.90
CA MET A 22 9.48 6.34 -3.70
C MET A 22 10.67 7.31 -3.48
N GLY A 23 11.71 6.86 -2.76
CA GLY A 23 12.91 7.65 -2.47
C GLY A 23 12.75 8.66 -1.33
N ALA A 24 11.66 8.61 -0.56
CA ALA A 24 11.47 9.52 0.56
C ALA A 24 12.38 9.16 1.74
N LYS A 25 12.84 10.19 2.46
CA LYS A 25 13.59 10.00 3.72
C LYS A 25 12.67 9.60 4.89
N ALA A 26 11.42 10.05 4.85
CA ALA A 26 10.40 9.74 5.84
C ALA A 26 8.99 9.89 5.24
N GLY A 27 8.05 9.09 5.73
CA GLY A 27 6.61 9.29 5.55
C GLY A 27 5.98 9.71 6.87
N LEU A 28 5.23 10.81 6.87
CA LEU A 28 4.60 11.37 8.07
C LEU A 28 3.10 11.51 7.85
N VAL A 29 2.32 11.07 8.84
CA VAL A 29 0.88 11.29 8.93
C VAL A 29 0.61 11.94 10.28
N ALA A 30 -0.06 13.09 10.28
CA ALA A 30 -0.45 13.77 11.51
C ALA A 30 -1.31 12.85 12.39
N PRO A 31 -1.06 12.80 13.70
CA PRO A 31 -1.83 11.95 14.60
C PRO A 31 -3.23 12.53 14.81
N ASP A 32 -4.21 11.65 14.92
CA ASP A 32 -5.61 11.98 15.18
C ASP A 32 -6.25 10.96 16.14
N GLU A 33 -7.56 11.01 16.30
CA GLU A 33 -8.33 10.09 17.14
C GLU A 33 -8.03 8.61 16.82
N THR A 34 -7.82 8.25 15.56
CA THR A 34 -7.44 6.88 15.16
C THR A 34 -6.09 6.51 15.75
N THR A 35 -5.11 7.43 15.72
CA THR A 35 -3.80 7.25 16.35
C THR A 35 -3.90 7.14 17.88
N PHE A 36 -4.68 8.01 18.52
CA PHE A 36 -4.80 8.01 19.98
C PHE A 36 -5.47 6.74 20.48
N ASN A 37 -6.56 6.33 19.83
CA ASN A 37 -7.29 5.10 20.16
C ASN A 37 -6.41 3.87 19.97
N TYR A 38 -5.60 3.84 18.92
CA TYR A 38 -4.66 2.75 18.66
C TYR A 38 -3.61 2.61 19.77
N VAL A 39 -3.07 3.72 20.26
CA VAL A 39 -2.04 3.72 21.32
C VAL A 39 -2.65 3.42 22.70
N LYS A 40 -3.87 3.89 22.96
CA LYS A 40 -4.53 3.77 24.26
C LYS A 40 -4.53 2.33 24.78
N GLY A 41 -4.10 2.14 26.02
CA GLY A 41 -4.12 0.83 26.68
C GLY A 41 -2.96 -0.10 26.31
N ARG A 42 -2.15 0.20 25.29
CA ARG A 42 -0.97 -0.63 24.94
C ARG A 42 0.07 -0.67 26.05
N LEU A 43 0.93 -1.71 26.03
CA LEU A 43 1.90 -2.01 27.10
C LEU A 43 2.76 -0.80 27.51
N HIS A 44 3.25 -0.04 26.53
CA HIS A 44 4.14 1.11 26.75
C HIS A 44 3.46 2.46 26.57
N ALA A 45 2.13 2.48 26.42
CA ALA A 45 1.41 3.74 26.32
C ALA A 45 1.35 4.44 27.69
N PRO A 46 1.42 5.79 27.74
CA PRO A 46 1.11 6.55 28.95
C PRO A 46 -0.25 6.15 29.52
N LYS A 47 -0.44 6.34 30.84
CA LYS A 47 -1.65 5.90 31.56
C LYS A 47 -2.27 7.07 32.32
N GLY A 48 -3.59 7.01 32.51
CA GLY A 48 -4.33 8.03 33.28
C GLY A 48 -4.03 9.44 32.76
N LYS A 49 -3.68 10.34 33.68
CA LYS A 49 -3.39 11.75 33.36
C LYS A 49 -2.27 11.92 32.34
N ASP A 50 -1.22 11.10 32.39
CA ASP A 50 -0.10 11.19 31.44
C ASP A 50 -0.55 10.90 30.01
N PHE A 51 -1.57 10.05 29.83
CA PHE A 51 -2.17 9.80 28.52
C PHE A 51 -2.96 11.02 28.04
N ASP A 52 -3.74 11.64 28.91
CA ASP A 52 -4.53 12.82 28.56
C ASP A 52 -3.62 14.01 28.19
N ASP A 53 -2.54 14.21 28.94
CA ASP A 53 -1.52 15.23 28.67
C ASP A 53 -0.77 14.94 27.36
N ALA A 54 -0.42 13.67 27.12
CA ALA A 54 0.22 13.27 25.87
C ALA A 54 -0.70 13.47 24.66
N VAL A 55 -1.99 13.13 24.76
CA VAL A 55 -2.97 13.39 23.68
C VAL A 55 -3.14 14.89 23.43
N ALA A 56 -3.17 15.71 24.49
CA ALA A 56 -3.22 17.16 24.33
C ALA A 56 -1.99 17.70 23.55
N TYR A 57 -0.80 17.18 23.83
CA TYR A 57 0.41 17.49 23.07
C TYR A 57 0.37 16.94 21.64
N TRP A 58 -0.02 15.68 21.44
CA TRP A 58 -0.03 15.08 20.11
C TRP A 58 -1.00 15.78 19.15
N LYS A 59 -2.10 16.34 19.66
CA LYS A 59 -3.02 17.18 18.88
C LYS A 59 -2.36 18.43 18.30
N THR A 60 -1.20 18.86 18.80
CA THR A 60 -0.42 19.96 18.22
C THR A 60 0.55 19.52 17.13
N LEU A 61 0.72 18.20 16.89
CA LEU A 61 1.68 17.66 15.91
C LEU A 61 1.08 17.59 14.49
N GLN A 62 0.47 18.67 14.06
CA GLN A 62 -0.09 18.82 12.71
C GLN A 62 0.67 19.90 11.94
N THR A 63 0.47 19.94 10.63
CA THR A 63 1.03 21.01 9.79
C THR A 63 0.53 22.37 10.26
N ASP A 64 1.46 23.32 10.43
CA ASP A 64 1.13 24.69 10.83
C ASP A 64 0.28 25.41 9.77
N GLU A 65 -0.57 26.31 10.23
CA GLU A 65 -1.35 27.17 9.33
C GLU A 65 -0.41 28.04 8.47
N GLY A 66 -0.62 28.03 7.16
CA GLY A 66 0.22 28.77 6.21
C GLY A 66 1.56 28.10 5.86
N ALA A 67 1.81 26.86 6.31
CA ALA A 67 2.98 26.11 5.88
C ALA A 67 2.99 25.92 4.35
N THR A 68 4.15 26.15 3.75
CA THR A 68 4.37 25.97 2.31
C THR A 68 5.21 24.74 2.05
N PHE A 69 4.86 23.98 1.01
CA PHE A 69 5.60 22.81 0.54
C PHE A 69 6.22 23.10 -0.82
N ASP A 70 7.43 22.63 -1.08
CA ASP A 70 8.10 22.77 -2.39
C ASP A 70 7.27 22.16 -3.52
N THR A 71 6.52 21.10 -3.23
CA THR A 71 5.59 20.45 -4.17
C THR A 71 4.41 19.86 -3.42
N VAL A 72 3.21 20.05 -3.97
CA VAL A 72 1.99 19.42 -3.48
C VAL A 72 1.42 18.54 -4.59
N VAL A 73 1.35 17.24 -4.32
CA VAL A 73 0.72 16.27 -5.22
C VAL A 73 -0.64 15.90 -4.64
N THR A 74 -1.71 16.11 -5.42
CA THR A 74 -3.06 15.70 -5.03
C THR A 74 -3.45 14.46 -5.80
N LEU A 75 -3.82 13.41 -5.08
CA LEU A 75 -4.28 12.14 -5.64
C LEU A 75 -5.74 11.92 -5.24
N GLN A 76 -6.59 11.57 -6.20
CA GLN A 76 -7.97 11.20 -5.93
C GLN A 76 -8.02 9.71 -5.59
N ALA A 77 -8.33 9.40 -4.33
CA ALA A 77 -8.32 8.00 -3.87
C ALA A 77 -9.34 7.13 -4.62
N GLU A 78 -10.46 7.70 -5.05
CA GLU A 78 -11.50 7.02 -5.84
C GLU A 78 -11.04 6.60 -7.25
N GLU A 79 -10.00 7.24 -7.78
CA GLU A 79 -9.40 6.88 -9.07
C GLU A 79 -8.39 5.72 -8.93
N ILE A 80 -7.97 5.40 -7.71
CA ILE A 80 -6.98 4.35 -7.44
C ILE A 80 -7.69 3.00 -7.34
N SER A 81 -7.76 2.29 -8.47
CA SER A 81 -8.19 0.89 -8.49
C SER A 81 -7.18 -0.02 -7.77
N PRO A 82 -7.56 -1.24 -7.35
CA PRO A 82 -6.62 -2.19 -6.77
C PRO A 82 -5.41 -2.39 -7.67
N GLN A 83 -4.22 -2.31 -7.07
CA GLN A 83 -2.94 -2.30 -7.77
C GLN A 83 -2.20 -3.62 -7.60
N VAL A 84 -1.32 -3.92 -8.56
CA VAL A 84 -0.48 -5.11 -8.56
C VAL A 84 0.82 -4.84 -9.29
N THR A 85 1.91 -5.32 -8.71
CA THR A 85 3.21 -5.35 -9.37
C THR A 85 3.25 -6.53 -10.32
N TRP A 86 3.30 -6.28 -11.63
CA TRP A 86 3.29 -7.32 -12.66
C TRP A 86 4.70 -7.84 -12.98
N GLY A 87 5.72 -7.02 -12.72
CA GLY A 87 7.10 -7.29 -13.11
C GLY A 87 8.00 -7.73 -11.96
N THR A 88 9.29 -7.40 -12.08
CA THR A 88 10.35 -7.86 -11.17
C THR A 88 10.87 -6.78 -10.22
N ASN A 89 10.31 -5.58 -10.27
CA ASN A 89 10.61 -4.52 -9.32
C ASN A 89 9.33 -3.82 -8.83
N PRO A 90 9.33 -3.22 -7.63
CA PRO A 90 8.12 -2.63 -7.04
C PRO A 90 7.50 -1.47 -7.83
N GLY A 91 8.23 -0.84 -8.75
CA GLY A 91 7.72 0.26 -9.57
C GLY A 91 6.95 -0.20 -10.81
N GLN A 92 7.02 -1.48 -11.16
CA GLN A 92 6.26 -2.06 -12.29
C GLN A 92 4.83 -2.40 -11.87
N VAL A 93 4.04 -1.36 -11.61
CA VAL A 93 2.68 -1.45 -11.07
C VAL A 93 1.65 -1.07 -12.13
N ILE A 94 0.54 -1.80 -12.14
CA ILE A 94 -0.66 -1.48 -12.92
C ILE A 94 -1.91 -1.73 -12.05
N SER A 95 -3.07 -1.25 -12.49
CA SER A 95 -4.32 -1.73 -11.91
C SER A 95 -4.54 -3.20 -12.25
N VAL A 96 -5.22 -3.93 -11.35
CA VAL A 96 -5.70 -5.29 -11.63
C VAL A 96 -6.57 -5.39 -12.89
N ASN A 97 -7.18 -4.27 -13.31
CA ASN A 97 -8.04 -4.19 -14.49
C ASN A 97 -7.28 -3.84 -15.78
N ASP A 98 -5.99 -3.51 -15.69
CA ASP A 98 -5.20 -3.06 -16.83
C ASP A 98 -4.62 -4.24 -17.63
N ASN A 99 -4.18 -3.93 -18.85
CA ASN A 99 -3.37 -4.82 -19.65
C ASN A 99 -1.90 -4.74 -19.25
N ILE A 100 -1.20 -5.86 -19.39
CA ILE A 100 0.25 -5.92 -19.19
C ILE A 100 0.93 -4.96 -20.17
N PRO A 101 1.80 -4.03 -19.73
CA PRO A 101 2.41 -3.04 -20.60
C PRO A 101 3.22 -3.64 -21.75
N ASP A 102 3.13 -3.03 -22.92
CA ASP A 102 4.03 -3.31 -24.03
C ASP A 102 5.34 -2.54 -23.84
N PRO A 103 6.53 -3.17 -23.85
CA PRO A 103 7.79 -2.44 -23.76
C PRO A 103 7.94 -1.29 -24.77
N ALA A 104 7.32 -1.40 -25.94
CA ALA A 104 7.32 -0.37 -26.96
C ALA A 104 6.59 0.92 -26.52
N SER A 105 5.70 0.88 -25.50
CA SER A 105 5.01 2.06 -24.99
C SER A 105 5.87 2.93 -24.07
N PHE A 106 7.01 2.43 -23.58
CA PHE A 106 7.92 3.19 -22.72
C PHE A 106 8.83 4.07 -23.58
N ALA A 107 8.84 5.38 -23.27
CA ALA A 107 9.69 6.35 -23.95
C ALA A 107 11.15 6.25 -23.49
N ASP A 108 11.39 5.95 -22.21
CA ASP A 108 12.72 5.78 -21.65
C ASP A 108 13.31 4.41 -22.08
N PRO A 109 14.47 4.38 -22.75
CA PRO A 109 15.12 3.13 -23.15
C PRO A 109 15.50 2.23 -21.97
N VAL A 110 15.77 2.79 -20.79
CA VAL A 110 16.09 2.04 -19.57
C VAL A 110 14.83 1.34 -19.04
N GLU A 111 13.71 2.04 -18.98
CA GLU A 111 12.42 1.45 -18.58
C GLU A 111 11.98 0.38 -19.55
N ARG A 112 12.12 0.62 -20.86
CA ARG A 112 11.83 -0.38 -21.91
C ARG A 112 12.64 -1.65 -21.70
N ALA A 113 13.96 -1.54 -21.58
CA ALA A 113 14.82 -2.69 -21.37
C ALA A 113 14.51 -3.42 -20.05
N SER A 114 14.11 -2.69 -19.01
CA SER A 114 13.65 -3.25 -17.74
C SER A 114 12.33 -4.02 -17.89
N ALA A 115 11.37 -3.48 -18.65
CA ALA A 115 10.10 -4.12 -18.97
C ALA A 115 10.28 -5.40 -19.79
N GLU A 116 11.13 -5.38 -20.83
CA GLU A 116 11.45 -6.57 -21.64
C GLU A 116 12.01 -7.71 -20.79
N LYS A 117 12.95 -7.40 -19.89
CA LYS A 117 13.53 -8.39 -18.97
C LYS A 117 12.50 -8.92 -17.98
N ALA A 118 11.63 -8.05 -17.45
CA ALA A 118 10.59 -8.46 -16.52
C ALA A 118 9.58 -9.39 -17.18
N LEU A 119 9.11 -9.08 -18.40
CA LEU A 119 8.20 -9.94 -19.16
C LEU A 119 8.83 -11.30 -19.45
N ALA A 120 10.10 -11.32 -19.90
CA ALA A 120 10.82 -12.56 -20.17
C ALA A 120 11.01 -13.41 -18.91
N TYR A 121 11.34 -12.79 -17.77
CA TYR A 121 11.51 -13.48 -16.49
C TYR A 121 10.19 -14.03 -15.95
N MET A 122 9.13 -13.23 -15.98
CA MET A 122 7.81 -13.60 -15.47
C MET A 122 7.04 -14.52 -16.43
N GLY A 123 7.49 -14.67 -17.68
CA GLY A 123 6.79 -15.44 -18.71
C GLY A 123 5.49 -14.79 -19.18
N LEU A 124 5.40 -13.45 -19.11
CA LEU A 124 4.19 -12.69 -19.43
C LEU A 124 4.21 -12.21 -20.88
N LYS A 125 3.02 -12.11 -21.48
CA LYS A 125 2.84 -11.53 -22.81
C LYS A 125 2.35 -10.08 -22.68
N PRO A 126 2.89 -9.14 -23.45
CA PRO A 126 2.39 -7.76 -23.45
C PRO A 126 0.99 -7.68 -24.05
N GLY A 127 0.21 -6.68 -23.63
CA GLY A 127 -1.09 -6.33 -24.19
C GLY A 127 -2.27 -7.21 -23.76
N ILE A 128 -2.04 -8.29 -23.02
CA ILE A 128 -3.13 -9.12 -22.47
C ILE A 128 -3.65 -8.51 -21.15
N PRO A 129 -4.95 -8.66 -20.81
CA PRO A 129 -5.45 -8.32 -19.50
C PRO A 129 -4.72 -9.09 -18.41
N LEU A 130 -4.36 -8.42 -17.31
CA LEU A 130 -3.69 -9.10 -16.19
C LEU A 130 -4.55 -10.25 -15.62
N THR A 131 -5.87 -10.10 -15.66
CA THR A 131 -6.82 -11.13 -15.20
C THR A 131 -6.78 -12.43 -16.00
N GLU A 132 -6.13 -12.45 -17.17
CA GLU A 132 -5.89 -13.66 -17.95
C GLU A 132 -4.64 -14.43 -17.51
N VAL A 133 -3.83 -13.86 -16.61
CA VAL A 133 -2.64 -14.54 -16.08
C VAL A 133 -3.06 -15.63 -15.10
N ALA A 134 -2.66 -16.87 -15.39
CA ALA A 134 -2.92 -18.00 -14.50
C ALA A 134 -2.12 -17.86 -13.18
N ILE A 135 -2.77 -18.20 -12.07
CA ILE A 135 -2.15 -18.17 -10.74
C ILE A 135 -1.83 -19.60 -10.33
N ASP A 136 -0.55 -19.92 -10.13
CA ASP A 136 -0.14 -21.24 -9.65
C ASP A 136 0.01 -21.30 -8.13
N LYS A 137 0.44 -20.18 -7.52
CA LYS A 137 0.76 -20.09 -6.10
C LYS A 137 0.21 -18.80 -5.50
N VAL A 138 -0.34 -18.91 -4.30
CA VAL A 138 -0.80 -17.78 -3.50
C VAL A 138 -0.15 -17.86 -2.13
N PHE A 139 0.38 -16.72 -1.67
CA PHE A 139 0.87 -16.56 -0.31
C PHE A 139 0.15 -15.37 0.31
N ILE A 140 -0.40 -15.56 1.50
CA ILE A 140 -1.02 -14.48 2.28
C ILE A 140 -0.11 -14.18 3.45
N GLY A 141 0.31 -12.93 3.54
CA GLY A 141 1.21 -12.46 4.58
C GLY A 141 2.62 -12.16 4.09
N SER A 142 3.17 -11.06 4.58
CA SER A 142 4.58 -10.69 4.50
C SER A 142 4.95 -9.81 5.71
N CYS A 143 6.17 -9.27 5.79
CA CYS A 143 6.49 -8.21 6.75
C CYS A 143 5.62 -6.95 6.56
N THR A 144 5.08 -6.75 5.35
CA THR A 144 4.24 -5.61 4.98
C THR A 144 2.75 -5.87 5.29
N ASN A 145 2.24 -7.09 5.03
CA ASN A 145 0.80 -7.38 5.04
C ASN A 145 0.40 -8.67 5.83
N SER A 146 0.95 -8.86 7.04
CA SER A 146 0.58 -9.96 7.96
C SER A 146 -0.13 -9.50 9.23
N ARG A 147 -0.71 -8.30 9.24
CA ARG A 147 -1.35 -7.77 10.45
C ARG A 147 -2.71 -8.43 10.64
N ILE A 148 -3.23 -8.35 11.85
CA ILE A 148 -4.48 -9.04 12.17
C ILE A 148 -5.65 -8.55 11.30
N GLU A 149 -5.71 -7.27 10.91
CA GLU A 149 -6.73 -6.81 9.97
C GLU A 149 -6.54 -7.36 8.56
N ASP A 150 -5.30 -7.44 8.06
CA ASP A 150 -5.00 -8.02 6.73
C ASP A 150 -5.50 -9.46 6.66
N LEU A 151 -5.18 -10.26 7.68
CA LEU A 151 -5.58 -11.66 7.76
C LEU A 151 -7.10 -11.82 7.91
N ARG A 152 -7.76 -10.93 8.65
CA ARG A 152 -9.23 -10.91 8.76
C ARG A 152 -9.89 -10.55 7.43
N ALA A 153 -9.38 -9.54 6.72
CA ALA A 153 -9.90 -9.15 5.42
C ALA A 153 -9.77 -10.30 4.40
N ALA A 154 -8.59 -10.95 4.37
CA ALA A 154 -8.38 -12.13 3.55
C ALA A 154 -9.32 -13.29 3.93
N ALA A 155 -9.51 -13.53 5.23
CA ALA A 155 -10.40 -14.59 5.72
C ALA A 155 -11.88 -14.34 5.35
N GLU A 156 -12.36 -13.10 5.41
CA GLU A 156 -13.73 -12.75 4.99
C GLU A 156 -13.95 -13.01 3.50
N ILE A 157 -12.95 -12.74 2.64
CA ILE A 157 -13.02 -13.08 1.21
C ILE A 157 -13.00 -14.60 1.00
N ALA A 158 -12.14 -15.32 1.74
CA ALA A 158 -11.97 -16.77 1.60
C ALA A 158 -13.16 -17.57 2.16
N LYS A 159 -13.94 -17.00 3.08
CA LYS A 159 -15.03 -17.67 3.79
C LYS A 159 -16.05 -18.26 2.80
N GLY A 160 -16.25 -19.57 2.89
CA GLY A 160 -17.17 -20.31 2.02
C GLY A 160 -16.66 -20.56 0.60
N ARG A 161 -15.44 -20.11 0.27
CA ARG A 161 -14.79 -20.36 -1.03
C ARG A 161 -13.78 -21.50 -0.91
N LYS A 162 -13.37 -22.04 -2.06
CA LYS A 162 -12.32 -23.06 -2.16
C LYS A 162 -11.24 -22.58 -3.11
N VAL A 163 -10.01 -23.02 -2.83
CA VAL A 163 -8.88 -22.83 -3.74
C VAL A 163 -9.17 -23.53 -5.07
N ALA A 164 -8.87 -22.85 -6.17
CA ALA A 164 -9.09 -23.39 -7.51
C ALA A 164 -8.21 -24.63 -7.76
N PRO A 165 -8.67 -25.62 -8.53
CA PRO A 165 -7.86 -26.79 -8.87
C PRO A 165 -6.52 -26.41 -9.50
N GLY A 166 -5.43 -27.02 -9.03
CA GLY A 166 -4.08 -26.75 -9.51
C GLY A 166 -3.36 -25.59 -8.82
N VAL A 167 -4.07 -24.78 -8.03
CA VAL A 167 -3.47 -23.67 -7.27
C VAL A 167 -3.00 -24.16 -5.90
N GLN A 168 -1.79 -23.79 -5.51
CA GLN A 168 -1.26 -23.98 -4.16
C GLN A 168 -1.43 -22.68 -3.36
N ALA A 169 -2.17 -22.72 -2.25
CA ALA A 169 -2.42 -21.58 -1.37
C ALA A 169 -2.15 -21.93 0.09
#